data_AF-A0A2V8FA94-F1
#
_entry.id   AF-A0A2V8FA94-F1
#
_cell.length_a   1.000
_cell.length_b   1.000
_cell.length_c   1.000
_cell.angle_alpha   90.00
_cell.angle_beta   90.00
_cell.angle_gamma   90.00
#
_symmetry.space_group_name_H-M   'P 1'
#
loop_
_entity.id
_entity.type
_entity.pdbx_description
1 polymer ?
#
loop_
_entity_poly.entity_id
_entity_poly.type
_entity_poly.pdbx_seq_one_letter_code
_entity_poly.pdbx_strand_id
1 'polypeptide(L)'
;MHDEPVTLEELIERLRQIQAGTTAAIESLESDRQEIERNLAKLEGPTAALEYVDFFAGFFTHVAEECGRIADELPSGVRRASVGVLRQMASNSAAEQRRCLQYRDKWINKPLAYEAMRPLLNTISLVTRDQLVVFRALGDVAAALDTLTASPESRDEGKTLDRRALLTRLFKPPEDGQ
;
A
#
# COMPACT_ATOMS: atom_id res chain seq x y z
N MET A 1 -15.13 12.40 22.59
CA MET A 1 -14.08 11.50 22.14
C MET A 1 -12.95 12.37 21.63
N HIS A 2 -11.85 12.45 22.38
CA HIS A 2 -10.63 13.04 21.86
C HIS A 2 -10.06 12.01 20.87
N ASP A 3 -9.98 12.39 19.60
CA ASP A 3 -9.26 11.62 18.58
C ASP A 3 -7.79 11.88 18.85
N GLU A 4 -7.11 10.93 19.51
CA GLU A 4 -5.67 11.04 19.72
C GLU A 4 -4.97 11.05 18.35
N PRO A 5 -4.02 11.96 18.12
CA PRO A 5 -3.32 12.04 16.85
C PRO A 5 -2.50 10.77 16.63
N VAL A 6 -2.73 10.11 15.49
CA VAL A 6 -1.98 8.90 15.10
C VAL A 6 -0.49 9.23 15.00
N THR A 7 0.34 8.42 15.64
CA THR A 7 1.78 8.59 15.70
C THR A 7 2.49 7.95 14.50
N LEU A 8 3.72 8.39 14.21
CA LEU A 8 4.55 7.79 13.15
C LEU A 8 4.82 6.30 13.42
N GLU A 9 5.04 5.93 14.68
CA GLU A 9 5.31 4.57 15.12
C GLU A 9 4.13 3.64 14.85
N GLU A 10 2.90 4.10 15.14
CA GLU A 10 1.67 3.36 14.83
C GLU A 10 1.48 3.15 13.32
N LEU A 11 1.84 4.14 12.50
CA LEU A 11 1.77 4.02 11.04
C LEU A 11 2.80 3.03 10.49
N ILE A 12 4.01 3.02 11.04
CA ILE A 12 5.04 2.02 10.72
C ILE A 12 4.54 0.63 11.08
N GLU A 13 4.03 0.45 12.30
CA GLU A 13 3.50 -0.84 12.75
C GLU A 13 2.34 -1.32 11.87
N ARG A 14 1.43 -0.42 11.48
CA ARG A 14 0.33 -0.77 10.57
C ARG A 14 0.83 -1.22 9.20
N LEU A 15 1.87 -0.59 8.64
CA LEU A 15 2.48 -1.03 7.38
C LEU A 15 3.15 -2.41 7.52
N ARG A 16 3.80 -2.69 8.66
CA ARG A 16 4.40 -4.00 8.95
C ARG A 16 3.34 -5.09 9.12
N GLN A 17 2.23 -4.79 9.77
CA GLN A 17 1.10 -5.72 9.89
C GLN A 17 0.49 -6.05 8.54
N ILE A 18 0.29 -5.03 7.68
CA ILE A 18 -0.18 -5.24 6.31
C ILE A 18 0.83 -6.07 5.53
N GLN A 19 2.14 -5.76 5.62
CA GLN A 19 3.20 -6.54 4.98
C GLN A 19 3.14 -8.01 5.40
N ALA A 20 3.16 -8.30 6.71
CA ALA A 20 3.15 -9.67 7.24
C ALA A 20 1.89 -10.45 6.82
N GLY A 21 0.71 -9.83 6.92
CA GLY A 21 -0.53 -10.44 6.46
C GLY A 21 -0.55 -10.70 4.95
N THR A 22 0.07 -9.82 4.16
CA THR A 22 0.20 -10.00 2.71
C THR A 22 1.14 -11.15 2.37
N THR A 23 2.27 -11.28 3.06
CA THR A 23 3.19 -12.40 2.88
C THR A 23 2.50 -13.73 3.15
N ALA A 24 1.74 -13.83 4.23
CA ALA A 24 0.96 -15.05 4.53
C ALA A 24 -0.10 -15.34 3.44
N ALA A 25 -0.73 -14.32 2.86
CA ALA A 25 -1.67 -14.49 1.75
C ALA A 25 -0.98 -14.98 0.48
N ILE A 26 0.25 -14.52 0.18
CA ILE A 26 1.06 -14.99 -0.95
C ILE A 26 1.36 -16.48 -0.79
N GLU A 27 1.85 -16.89 0.40
CA GLU A 27 2.13 -18.31 0.69
C GLU A 27 0.88 -19.20 0.51
N SER A 28 -0.29 -18.72 0.96
CA SER A 28 -1.56 -19.42 0.74
C SER A 28 -1.88 -19.56 -0.76
N LEU A 29 -1.69 -18.50 -1.55
CA LEU A 29 -1.95 -18.53 -2.99
C LEU A 29 -0.98 -19.45 -3.72
N GLU A 30 0.29 -19.51 -3.32
CA GLU A 30 1.27 -20.44 -3.88
C GLU A 30 0.91 -21.89 -3.57
N SER A 31 0.42 -22.18 -2.37
CA SER A 31 -0.10 -23.50 -2.01
C SER A 31 -1.33 -23.87 -2.86
N ASP A 32 -2.29 -22.95 -3.00
CA ASP A 32 -3.48 -23.14 -3.83
C ASP A 32 -3.12 -23.35 -5.31
N ARG A 33 -2.10 -22.64 -5.81
CA ARG A 33 -1.56 -22.82 -7.16
C ARG A 33 -1.08 -24.25 -7.38
N GLN A 34 -0.35 -24.82 -6.43
CA GLN A 34 0.12 -26.21 -6.51
C GLN A 34 -1.05 -27.21 -6.45
N GLU A 35 -2.11 -26.90 -5.68
CA GLU A 35 -3.33 -27.73 -5.66
C GLU A 35 -4.07 -27.70 -7.01
N ILE A 36 -4.11 -26.54 -7.68
CA ILE A 36 -4.64 -26.42 -9.06
C ILE A 36 -3.83 -27.31 -10.00
N GLU A 37 -2.50 -27.22 -9.97
CA GLU A 37 -1.61 -28.02 -10.83
C GLU A 37 -1.79 -29.53 -10.61
N ARG A 38 -2.02 -29.96 -9.36
CA ARG A 38 -2.30 -31.35 -9.03
C ARG A 38 -3.67 -31.84 -9.51
N ASN A 39 -4.61 -30.92 -9.77
CA ASN A 39 -6.00 -31.23 -10.13
C ASN A 39 -6.43 -30.66 -11.49
N LEU A 40 -5.50 -30.36 -12.41
CA LEU A 40 -5.80 -29.74 -13.71
C LEU A 40 -6.93 -30.44 -14.49
N ALA A 41 -6.94 -31.78 -14.49
CA ALA A 41 -7.94 -32.57 -15.21
C ALA A 41 -9.37 -32.45 -14.63
N LYS A 42 -9.52 -31.92 -13.41
CA LYS A 42 -10.80 -31.74 -12.73
C LYS A 42 -11.32 -30.30 -12.81
N LEU A 43 -10.66 -29.43 -13.58
CA LEU A 43 -11.03 -28.03 -13.72
C LEU A 43 -11.53 -27.75 -15.15
N GLU A 44 -12.60 -26.98 -15.27
CA GLU A 44 -13.15 -26.57 -16.58
C GLU A 44 -12.33 -25.43 -17.23
N GLY A 45 -11.46 -24.77 -16.47
CA GLY A 45 -10.62 -23.66 -16.94
C GLY A 45 -9.34 -23.51 -16.12
N PRO A 46 -8.49 -24.55 -16.06
CA PRO A 46 -7.30 -24.55 -15.20
C PRO A 46 -6.35 -23.39 -15.51
N THR A 47 -6.15 -23.06 -16.78
CA THR A 47 -5.31 -21.91 -17.18
C THR A 47 -5.82 -20.60 -16.59
N ALA A 48 -7.13 -20.35 -16.63
CA ALA A 48 -7.69 -19.12 -16.09
C ALA A 48 -7.59 -19.06 -14.55
N ALA A 49 -7.63 -20.21 -13.87
CA ALA A 49 -7.40 -20.29 -12.43
C ALA A 49 -5.94 -19.99 -12.08
N LEU A 50 -4.99 -20.56 -12.82
CA LEU A 50 -3.55 -20.28 -12.66
C LEU A 50 -3.24 -18.81 -12.93
N GLU A 51 -3.71 -18.25 -14.05
CA GLU A 51 -3.53 -16.83 -14.39
C GLU A 51 -4.11 -15.90 -13.31
N TYR A 52 -5.25 -16.27 -12.73
CA TYR A 52 -5.87 -15.51 -11.64
C TYR A 52 -4.98 -15.51 -10.39
N VAL A 53 -4.47 -16.69 -9.99
CA VAL A 53 -3.60 -16.83 -8.84
C VAL A 53 -2.26 -16.11 -9.06
N ASP A 54 -1.61 -16.32 -10.21
CA ASP A 54 -0.33 -15.72 -10.56
C ASP A 54 -0.43 -14.18 -10.59
N PHE A 55 -1.53 -13.64 -11.13
CA PHE A 55 -1.79 -12.20 -11.11
C PHE A 55 -1.84 -11.65 -9.68
N PHE A 56 -2.63 -12.26 -8.79
CA PHE A 56 -2.79 -11.76 -7.43
C PHE A 56 -1.55 -12.00 -6.56
N ALA A 57 -0.86 -13.12 -6.73
CA ALA A 57 0.41 -13.38 -6.05
C ALA A 57 1.46 -12.31 -6.42
N GLY A 58 1.58 -11.99 -7.73
CA GLY A 58 2.47 -10.92 -8.19
C GLY A 58 2.05 -9.54 -7.66
N PHE A 59 0.75 -9.22 -7.70
CA PHE A 59 0.23 -7.96 -7.16
C PHE A 59 0.49 -7.83 -5.64
N PHE A 60 0.27 -8.90 -4.87
CA PHE A 60 0.48 -8.92 -3.43
C PHE A 60 1.95 -8.83 -3.07
N THR A 61 2.83 -9.48 -3.84
CA THR A 61 4.28 -9.38 -3.67
C THR A 61 4.71 -7.92 -3.76
N HIS A 62 4.30 -7.22 -4.82
CA HIS A 62 4.61 -5.80 -4.99
C HIS A 62 4.10 -4.95 -3.81
N VAL A 63 2.87 -5.18 -3.34
CA VAL A 63 2.31 -4.43 -2.20
C VAL A 63 3.10 -4.71 -0.92
N ALA A 64 3.47 -5.96 -0.64
CA ALA A 64 4.24 -6.34 0.54
C ALA A 64 5.64 -5.69 0.53
N GLU A 65 6.32 -5.72 -0.62
CA GLU A 65 7.63 -5.09 -0.81
C GLU A 65 7.57 -3.58 -0.57
N GLU A 66 6.57 -2.90 -1.15
CA GLU A 66 6.39 -1.45 -0.97
C GLU A 66 6.02 -1.09 0.47
N CYS A 67 5.17 -1.87 1.14
CA CYS A 67 4.86 -1.64 2.56
C CYS A 67 6.11 -1.77 3.43
N GLY A 68 6.92 -2.81 3.21
CA GLY A 68 8.18 -3.01 3.92
C GLY A 68 9.16 -1.87 3.69
N ARG A 69 9.43 -1.55 2.42
CA ARG A 69 10.32 -0.45 2.02
C ARG A 69 9.90 0.88 2.64
N ILE A 70 8.61 1.22 2.58
CA ILE A 70 8.13 2.48 3.14
C ILE A 70 8.26 2.48 4.65
N ALA A 71 7.90 1.38 5.33
CA ALA A 71 8.07 1.25 6.78
C ALA A 71 9.54 1.43 7.22
N ASP A 72 10.50 0.93 6.44
CA ASP A 72 11.94 1.12 6.67
C ASP A 72 12.41 2.57 6.44
N GLU A 73 11.80 3.30 5.51
CA GLU A 73 12.16 4.68 5.19
C GLU A 73 11.59 5.71 6.17
N LEU A 74 10.40 5.44 6.73
CA LEU A 74 9.65 6.39 7.56
C LEU A 74 10.44 6.96 8.78
N PRO A 75 11.27 6.19 9.51
CA PRO A 75 12.10 6.72 10.60
C PRO A 75 13.06 7.83 10.16
N SER A 76 13.45 7.87 8.88
CA SER A 76 14.33 8.91 8.33
C SER A 76 13.56 10.14 7.84
N GLY A 77 12.24 10.13 7.93
CA GLY A 77 11.35 11.21 7.49
C GLY A 77 10.37 10.79 6.41
N VAL A 78 9.21 11.45 6.40
CA VAL A 78 8.12 11.15 5.46
C VAL A 78 8.40 11.76 4.09
N ARG A 79 8.43 10.92 3.05
CA ARG A 79 8.61 11.35 1.66
C ARG A 79 7.26 11.37 0.94
N ARG A 80 6.97 12.46 0.21
CA ARG A 80 5.76 12.57 -0.62
C ARG A 80 5.61 11.43 -1.64
N ALA A 81 6.74 10.93 -2.15
CA ALA A 81 6.74 9.78 -3.07
C ALA A 81 6.13 8.52 -2.41
N SER A 82 6.50 8.23 -1.16
CA SER A 82 5.95 7.09 -0.41
C SER A 82 4.45 7.22 -0.19
N VAL A 83 3.96 8.42 0.14
CA VAL A 83 2.53 8.70 0.26
C VAL A 83 1.80 8.47 -1.08
N GLY A 84 2.39 8.92 -2.18
CA GLY A 84 1.87 8.69 -3.53
C GLY A 84 1.75 7.20 -3.87
N VAL A 85 2.77 6.40 -3.53
CA VAL A 85 2.77 4.95 -3.75
C VAL A 85 1.65 4.28 -2.95
N LEU A 86 1.48 4.59 -1.66
CA LEU A 86 0.40 4.03 -0.83
C LEU A 86 -1.00 4.33 -1.40
N ARG A 87 -1.24 5.56 -1.86
CA ARG A 87 -2.51 5.94 -2.52
C ARG A 87 -2.73 5.17 -3.81
N GLN A 88 -1.68 5.04 -4.63
CA GLN A 88 -1.77 4.32 -5.88
C GLN A 88 -2.09 2.84 -5.64
N MET A 89 -1.45 2.21 -4.66
CA MET A 89 -1.75 0.81 -4.29
C MET A 89 -3.18 0.64 -3.80
N ALA A 90 -3.69 1.55 -2.95
CA ALA A 90 -5.08 1.53 -2.49
C ALA A 90 -6.06 1.66 -3.67
N SER A 91 -5.77 2.58 -4.61
CA SER A 91 -6.58 2.80 -5.82
C SER A 91 -6.57 1.58 -6.75
N ASN A 92 -5.39 1.02 -7.04
CA ASN A 92 -5.25 -0.18 -7.86
C ASN A 92 -6.00 -1.36 -7.22
N SER A 93 -5.88 -1.54 -5.91
CA SER A 93 -6.58 -2.60 -5.18
C SER A 93 -8.10 -2.49 -5.30
N ALA A 94 -8.64 -1.27 -5.27
CA ALA A 94 -10.06 -1.04 -5.50
C ALA A 94 -10.48 -1.39 -6.94
N ALA A 95 -9.65 -1.09 -7.93
CA ALA A 95 -9.93 -1.42 -9.33
C ALA A 95 -9.96 -2.94 -9.59
N GLU A 96 -9.08 -3.70 -8.92
CA GLU A 96 -8.98 -5.16 -9.11
C GLU A 96 -10.11 -5.95 -8.45
N GLN A 97 -10.97 -5.34 -7.63
CA GLN A 97 -12.14 -6.03 -7.05
C GLN A 97 -13.09 -6.58 -8.12
N ARG A 98 -13.17 -5.90 -9.28
CA ARG A 98 -13.96 -6.37 -10.41
C ARG A 98 -13.48 -7.73 -10.93
N ARG A 99 -12.17 -7.99 -10.90
CA ARG A 99 -11.57 -9.27 -11.30
C ARG A 99 -12.03 -10.40 -10.39
N CYS A 100 -12.10 -10.17 -9.08
CA CYS A 100 -12.61 -11.15 -8.12
C CYS A 100 -14.07 -11.53 -8.40
N LEU A 101 -14.91 -10.53 -8.69
CA LEU A 101 -16.32 -10.77 -9.04
C LEU A 101 -16.45 -11.58 -10.32
N GLN A 102 -15.72 -11.19 -11.38
CA GLN A 102 -15.72 -11.89 -12.66
C GLN A 102 -15.24 -13.33 -12.54
N TYR A 103 -14.18 -13.57 -11.75
CA TYR A 103 -13.67 -14.90 -11.50
C TYR A 103 -14.73 -15.78 -10.81
N ARG A 104 -15.33 -15.27 -9.74
CA ARG A 104 -16.38 -15.98 -9.01
C ARG A 104 -17.58 -16.29 -9.89
N ASP A 105 -18.07 -15.31 -10.67
CA ASP A 105 -19.24 -15.52 -11.51
C ASP A 105 -18.98 -16.55 -12.62
N LYS A 106 -17.78 -16.53 -13.23
CA LYS A 106 -17.43 -17.40 -14.34
C LYS A 106 -17.04 -18.82 -13.92
N TRP A 107 -16.37 -18.97 -12.78
CA TRP A 107 -15.71 -20.22 -12.40
C TRP A 107 -16.22 -20.85 -11.11
N ILE A 108 -17.04 -20.12 -10.35
CA ILE A 108 -17.57 -20.60 -9.07
C ILE A 108 -19.09 -20.65 -9.12
N ASN A 109 -19.80 -19.54 -9.36
CA ASN A 109 -21.25 -19.46 -9.15
C ASN A 109 -22.10 -20.34 -10.09
N LYS A 110 -21.50 -20.93 -11.12
CA LYS A 110 -22.15 -21.89 -12.01
C LYS A 110 -22.06 -23.34 -11.48
N PRO A 111 -22.88 -24.26 -11.97
CA PRO A 111 -22.65 -25.69 -11.78
C PRO A 111 -21.27 -26.10 -12.34
N LEU A 112 -20.55 -26.96 -11.63
CA LEU A 112 -19.23 -27.45 -12.05
C LEU A 112 -19.30 -28.93 -12.38
N ALA A 113 -18.58 -29.36 -13.41
CA ALA A 113 -18.41 -30.78 -13.74
C ALA A 113 -17.82 -31.57 -12.56
N TYR A 114 -16.95 -30.94 -11.77
CA TYR A 114 -16.33 -31.51 -10.57
C TYR A 114 -16.57 -30.60 -9.36
N GLU A 115 -17.72 -30.77 -8.72
CA GLU A 115 -18.11 -29.97 -7.53
C GLU A 115 -17.10 -30.05 -6.37
N ALA A 116 -16.31 -31.13 -6.29
CA ALA A 116 -15.22 -31.27 -5.32
C ALA A 116 -14.13 -30.17 -5.44
N MET A 117 -14.03 -29.47 -6.59
CA MET A 117 -13.09 -28.38 -6.78
C MET A 117 -13.61 -27.02 -6.29
N ARG A 118 -14.93 -26.89 -6.05
CA ARG A 118 -15.54 -25.63 -5.61
C ARG A 118 -14.90 -25.04 -4.34
N PRO A 119 -14.57 -25.84 -3.29
CA PRO A 119 -13.91 -25.30 -2.09
C PRO A 119 -12.58 -24.63 -2.40
N LEU A 120 -11.71 -25.23 -3.22
CA LEU A 120 -10.43 -24.64 -3.61
C LEU A 120 -10.62 -23.30 -4.34
N LEU A 121 -11.51 -23.26 -5.34
CA LEU A 121 -11.78 -22.03 -6.08
C LEU A 121 -12.36 -20.93 -5.18
N ASN A 122 -13.21 -21.31 -4.21
CA ASN A 122 -13.75 -20.40 -3.20
C ASN A 122 -12.65 -19.85 -2.29
N THR A 123 -11.75 -20.69 -1.78
CA THR A 123 -10.63 -20.27 -0.93
C THR A 123 -9.79 -19.20 -1.64
N ILE A 124 -9.36 -19.48 -2.88
CA ILE A 124 -8.62 -18.52 -3.70
C ILE A 124 -9.38 -17.19 -3.84
N SER A 125 -10.68 -17.26 -4.17
CA SER A 125 -11.51 -16.07 -4.34
C SER A 125 -11.68 -15.27 -3.05
N LEU A 126 -11.76 -15.93 -1.90
CA LEU A 126 -11.89 -15.29 -0.59
C LEU A 126 -10.58 -14.63 -0.16
N VAL A 127 -9.46 -15.36 -0.22
CA VAL A 127 -8.13 -14.83 0.13
C VAL A 127 -7.83 -13.57 -0.68
N THR A 128 -8.00 -13.63 -2.00
CA THR A 128 -7.75 -12.47 -2.86
C THR A 128 -8.64 -11.28 -2.54
N ARG A 129 -9.96 -11.50 -2.38
CA ARG A 129 -10.91 -10.42 -2.05
C ARG A 129 -10.61 -9.77 -0.71
N ASP A 130 -10.38 -10.58 0.33
CA ASP A 130 -10.21 -10.09 1.68
C ASP A 130 -8.91 -9.26 1.78
N GLN A 131 -7.86 -9.69 1.09
CA GLN A 131 -6.62 -8.93 1.01
C GLN A 131 -6.78 -7.59 0.26
N LEU A 132 -7.57 -7.55 -0.82
CA LEU A 132 -7.90 -6.28 -1.48
C LEU A 132 -8.66 -5.31 -0.57
N VAL A 133 -9.45 -5.81 0.39
CA VAL A 133 -10.11 -4.98 1.40
C VAL A 133 -9.08 -4.40 2.37
N VAL A 134 -8.13 -5.23 2.82
CA VAL A 134 -7.01 -4.78 3.68
C VAL A 134 -6.23 -3.65 3.00
N PHE A 135 -5.95 -3.75 1.70
CA PHE A 135 -5.18 -2.71 0.99
C PHE A 135 -5.87 -1.36 0.86
N ARG A 136 -7.19 -1.27 1.08
CA ARG A 136 -7.86 0.04 1.18
C ARG A 136 -7.33 0.86 2.36
N ALA A 137 -6.90 0.20 3.44
CA ALA A 137 -6.29 0.84 4.60
C ALA A 137 -5.01 1.62 4.26
N LEU A 138 -4.33 1.31 3.15
CA LEU A 138 -3.16 2.05 2.69
C LEU A 138 -3.50 3.49 2.32
N GLY A 139 -4.74 3.75 1.89
CA GLY A 139 -5.25 5.10 1.66
C GLY A 139 -5.34 5.92 2.96
N ASP A 140 -5.77 5.28 4.05
CA ASP A 140 -5.85 5.91 5.38
C ASP A 140 -4.45 6.20 5.92
N VAL A 141 -3.52 5.25 5.78
CA VAL A 141 -2.11 5.44 6.16
C VAL A 141 -1.50 6.61 5.39
N ALA A 142 -1.76 6.69 4.08
CA ALA A 142 -1.29 7.81 3.27
C ALA A 142 -1.86 9.15 3.73
N ALA A 143 -3.15 9.22 4.09
CA ALA A 143 -3.78 10.43 4.60
C ALA A 143 -3.20 10.88 5.95
N ALA A 144 -2.93 9.94 6.84
CA ALA A 144 -2.30 10.21 8.13
C ALA A 144 -0.85 10.73 7.95
N LEU A 145 -0.07 10.09 7.08
CA LEU A 145 1.29 10.55 6.76
C LEU A 145 1.32 11.97 6.18
N ASP A 146 0.37 12.31 5.30
CA ASP A 146 0.28 13.69 4.77
C ASP A 146 -0.02 14.71 5.87
N THR A 147 -0.88 14.34 6.83
CA THR A 147 -1.21 15.21 7.98
C THR A 147 0.03 15.49 8.83
N LEU A 148 0.85 14.47 9.09
CA LEU A 148 2.12 14.62 9.82
C LEU A 148 3.10 15.58 9.10
N THR A 149 3.11 15.58 7.76
CA THR A 149 3.96 16.52 6.99
C THR A 149 3.40 17.93 6.84
N ALA A 150 2.07 18.08 6.99
CA ALA A 150 1.39 19.38 6.91
C ALA A 150 1.42 20.14 8.24
N SER A 151 1.69 19.47 9.36
CA SER A 151 1.78 20.13 10.67
C SER A 151 2.99 21.07 10.73
N PRO A 152 2.80 22.38 10.99
CA PRO A 152 3.85 23.39 10.92
C PRO A 152 4.91 23.31 12.03
N GLU A 153 4.75 22.41 13.00
CA GLU A 153 5.60 22.33 14.21
C GLU A 153 6.98 21.70 13.99
N SER A 154 7.30 21.20 12.77
CA SER A 154 8.64 20.70 12.42
C SER A 154 9.43 21.62 11.49
N ARG A 155 9.00 22.89 11.29
CA ARG A 155 9.91 23.92 10.79
C ARG A 155 10.80 24.38 11.93
N ASP A 156 11.90 23.67 12.07
CA ASP A 156 13.02 24.03 12.92
C ASP A 156 13.30 25.53 12.83
N GLU A 157 13.27 26.18 13.99
CA GLU A 157 13.55 27.58 14.23
C GLU A 157 15.04 27.84 13.95
N GLY A 158 15.37 28.05 12.68
CA GLY A 158 16.76 28.19 12.25
C GLY A 158 16.97 29.24 11.17
N LYS A 159 17.16 30.49 11.62
CA LYS A 159 17.59 31.67 10.84
C LYS A 159 16.49 32.38 10.03
N THR A 160 15.72 33.20 10.73
CA THR A 160 15.36 34.52 10.20
C THR A 160 16.65 35.32 9.95
N LEU A 161 17.25 35.15 8.78
CA LEU A 161 18.21 36.11 8.25
C LEU A 161 17.47 37.43 8.08
N ASP A 162 17.71 38.33 9.02
CA ASP A 162 17.21 39.69 9.03
C ASP A 162 17.71 40.43 7.77
N ARG A 163 16.87 40.41 6.73
CA ARG A 163 17.14 41.09 5.44
C ARG A 163 17.32 42.60 5.62
N ARG A 164 16.86 43.18 6.74
CA ARG A 164 17.03 44.60 7.04
C ARG A 164 18.44 44.95 7.51
N ALA A 165 19.17 44.01 8.14
CA ALA A 165 20.54 44.23 8.58
C ALA A 165 21.57 44.20 7.43
N LEU A 166 21.24 43.54 6.30
CA LEU A 166 22.15 43.46 5.14
C LEU A 166 22.12 44.71 4.25
N LEU A 167 21.03 45.49 4.25
CA LEU A 167 20.92 46.69 3.41
C LEU A 167 21.55 47.94 4.03
N THR A 168 21.80 47.95 5.35
CA THR A 168 22.39 49.11 6.04
C THR A 168 23.91 49.16 5.99
N ARG A 169 24.59 48.09 5.53
CA ARG A 169 26.06 48.07 5.40
C ARG A 169 26.59 48.49 4.01
N LEU A 170 25.73 48.68 3.02
CA LEU A 170 26.12 49.02 1.64
C LEU A 170 25.95 50.51 1.28
N PHE A 171 25.33 51.31 2.17
CA PHE A 171 25.10 52.75 1.96
C PHE A 171 25.57 53.59 3.14
N LYS A 172 26.82 53.37 3.60
CA LYS A 172 27.49 54.39 4.42
C LYS A 172 28.12 55.41 3.46
N PRO A 173 27.61 56.65 3.34
CA PRO A 173 28.29 57.68 2.56
C PRO A 173 29.64 58.00 3.22
N PRO A 174 30.69 58.34 2.44
CA PRO A 174 31.93 58.84 3.00
C PRO A 174 31.65 60.13 3.76
N GLU A 175 32.09 60.18 5.02
CA GLU A 175 32.12 61.42 5.80
C GLU A 175 33.15 62.36 5.16
N ASP A 176 32.69 63.54 4.75
CA ASP A 176 33.53 64.61 4.21
C ASP A 176 34.63 64.97 5.21
N GLY A 177 35.87 64.76 4.79
CA GLY A 177 37.07 65.20 5.49
C GLY A 177 37.26 66.72 5.30
N GLN A 178 37.58 67.37 6.42
CA GLN A 178 38.01 68.76 6.55
C GLN A 178 39.21 69.12 5.69
#